data_AF-A0A1S2QYU5-F1
#
_entry.id   AF-A0A1S2QYU5-F1
#
_cell.length_a   1.000
_cell.length_b   1.000
_cell.length_c   1.000
_cell.angle_alpha   90.00
_cell.angle_beta   90.00
_cell.angle_gamma   90.00
#
_symmetry.space_group_name_H-M   'P 1'
#
loop_
_entity.id
_entity.type
_entity.pdbx_description
1 polymer ?
#
loop_
_entity_poly.entity_id
_entity_poly.type
_entity_poly.pdbx_seq_one_letter_code
_entity_poly.pdbx_strand_id
1 'polypeptide(L)'
;MSQTIIPRAAVLGIASGVIFMAFFGTLWAGIGIRGLQGWGFLWLLTLSLLVGVILLIGGIVLIMKSKRLSNKMVEGDSHGWKRRNMWFGIIFGLEGVLIAAASAICVSTNHLDLFVPVMALIVGAHFFPLAHLFQVKIYYISGSLLCLLSAITLLTLPVRVTWENHQIVVWWTSVGFGSALILWVTGVSVWLKGHRLLNRAGNRSKEDDVTFRL
;
A
#
# COMPACT_ATOMS: atom_id res chain seq x y z
N MET A 1 30.69 19.29 -9.13
CA MET A 1 29.45 19.33 -8.33
C MET A 1 28.58 18.16 -8.75
N SER A 2 28.28 17.23 -7.84
CA SER A 2 27.52 16.00 -8.15
C SER A 2 26.07 16.33 -8.52
N GLN A 3 25.73 16.23 -9.79
CA GLN A 3 24.34 16.37 -10.26
C GLN A 3 23.50 15.24 -9.67
N THR A 4 22.70 15.54 -8.65
CA THR A 4 21.66 14.64 -8.16
C THR A 4 20.52 14.61 -9.19
N ILE A 5 20.74 13.88 -10.29
CA ILE A 5 19.72 13.59 -11.29
C ILE A 5 18.64 12.79 -10.57
N ILE A 6 17.44 13.35 -10.39
CA ILE A 6 16.32 12.63 -9.81
C ILE A 6 15.99 11.49 -10.80
N PRO A 7 16.21 10.21 -10.43
CA PRO A 7 16.05 9.12 -11.38
C PRO A 7 14.56 8.95 -11.68
N ARG A 8 14.21 8.84 -12.97
CA ARG A 8 12.84 8.46 -13.39
C ARG A 8 12.36 7.20 -12.68
N ALA A 9 13.26 6.25 -12.42
CA ALA A 9 13.00 5.02 -11.67
C ALA A 9 12.49 5.28 -10.24
N ALA A 10 12.97 6.33 -9.56
CA ALA A 10 12.51 6.68 -8.21
C ALA A 10 11.06 7.18 -8.23
N VAL A 11 10.69 8.00 -9.23
CA VAL A 11 9.31 8.50 -9.38
C VAL A 11 8.36 7.36 -9.80
N LEU A 12 8.82 6.46 -10.68
CA LEU A 12 8.06 5.28 -11.06
C LEU A 12 7.82 4.33 -9.87
N GLY A 13 8.85 4.06 -9.06
CA GLY A 13 8.70 3.24 -7.85
C GLY A 13 7.73 3.85 -6.83
N ILE A 14 7.78 5.17 -6.64
CA ILE A 14 6.80 5.92 -5.83
C ILE A 14 5.39 5.74 -6.40
N ALA A 15 5.21 5.91 -7.72
CA ALA A 15 3.90 5.82 -8.34
C ALA A 15 3.31 4.41 -8.29
N SER A 16 4.12 3.38 -8.54
CA SER A 16 3.74 1.98 -8.35
C SER A 16 3.32 1.72 -6.90
N GLY A 17 4.08 2.24 -5.92
CA GLY A 17 3.72 2.18 -4.51
C GLY A 17 2.35 2.79 -4.21
N VAL A 18 2.04 3.98 -4.74
CA VAL A 18 0.72 4.62 -4.58
C VAL A 18 -0.40 3.74 -5.14
N ILE A 19 -0.21 3.15 -6.33
CA ILE A 19 -1.20 2.27 -6.97
C ILE A 19 -1.45 1.03 -6.12
N PHE A 20 -0.39 0.37 -5.63
CA PHE A 20 -0.50 -0.80 -4.76
C PHE A 20 -1.26 -0.46 -3.46
N MET A 21 -0.91 0.65 -2.82
CA MET A 21 -1.56 1.10 -1.59
C MET A 21 -3.04 1.45 -1.82
N ALA A 22 -3.38 2.04 -2.96
CA ALA A 22 -4.76 2.33 -3.33
C ALA A 22 -5.58 1.06 -3.53
N PHE A 23 -5.04 0.10 -4.31
CA PHE A 23 -5.71 -1.16 -4.61
C PHE A 23 -5.94 -1.99 -3.35
N PHE A 24 -4.86 -2.30 -2.62
CA PHE A 24 -4.96 -3.12 -1.40
C PHE A 24 -5.71 -2.40 -0.28
N GLY A 25 -5.54 -1.09 -0.12
CA GLY A 25 -6.32 -0.31 0.86
C GLY A 25 -7.81 -0.40 0.60
N THR A 26 -8.23 -0.36 -0.66
CA THR A 26 -9.64 -0.52 -1.05
C THR A 26 -10.14 -1.95 -0.80
N LEU A 27 -9.33 -2.98 -1.07
CA LEU A 27 -9.67 -4.37 -0.75
C LEU A 27 -9.87 -4.57 0.77
N TRP A 28 -8.97 -4.01 1.59
CA TRP A 28 -9.07 -4.03 3.05
C TRP A 28 -10.32 -3.32 3.56
N ALA A 29 -10.67 -2.17 2.98
CA ALA A 29 -11.92 -1.48 3.30
C ALA A 29 -13.14 -2.32 2.94
N GLY A 30 -13.11 -3.05 1.82
CA GLY A 30 -14.15 -4.02 1.45
C GLY A 30 -14.34 -5.12 2.49
N ILE A 31 -13.24 -5.63 3.07
CA ILE A 31 -13.30 -6.60 4.19
C ILE A 31 -13.95 -5.96 5.42
N GLY A 32 -13.57 -4.72 5.76
CA GLY A 32 -14.15 -3.97 6.87
C GLY A 32 -15.66 -3.75 6.71
N ILE A 33 -16.11 -3.41 5.49
CA ILE A 33 -17.52 -3.25 5.15
C ILE A 33 -18.29 -4.57 5.31
N ARG A 34 -17.70 -5.70 4.90
CA ARG A 34 -18.32 -7.03 5.12
C ARG A 34 -18.44 -7.36 6.62
N GLY A 35 -17.49 -6.92 7.44
CA GLY A 35 -17.55 -7.06 8.89
C GLY A 35 -18.75 -6.37 9.55
N LEU A 36 -19.28 -5.31 8.92
CA LEU A 36 -20.47 -4.58 9.37
C LEU A 36 -21.80 -5.25 8.98
N GLN A 37 -21.76 -6.40 8.29
CA GLN A 37 -22.93 -7.20 7.90
C GLN A 37 -24.10 -6.39 7.30
N GLY A 38 -23.80 -5.43 6.43
CA GLY A 38 -24.80 -4.64 5.69
C GLY A 38 -25.09 -3.26 6.27
N TRP A 39 -24.61 -2.95 7.49
CA TRP A 39 -24.79 -1.63 8.08
C TRP A 39 -23.93 -0.59 7.34
N GLY A 40 -24.57 0.45 6.80
CA GLY A 40 -23.89 1.53 6.08
C GLY A 40 -23.18 1.12 4.78
N PHE A 41 -23.52 -0.06 4.22
CA PHE A 41 -22.82 -0.68 3.09
C PHE A 41 -22.60 0.28 1.91
N LEU A 42 -23.67 0.91 1.41
CA LEU A 42 -23.61 1.75 0.21
C LEU A 42 -22.72 2.98 0.41
N TRP A 43 -22.84 3.66 1.55
CA TRP A 43 -22.06 4.88 1.80
C TRP A 43 -20.57 4.57 2.02
N LEU A 44 -20.27 3.53 2.81
CA LEU A 44 -18.90 3.13 3.09
C LEU A 44 -18.20 2.58 1.84
N LEU A 45 -18.92 1.80 1.02
CA LEU A 45 -18.41 1.31 -0.26
C LEU A 45 -18.10 2.48 -1.21
N THR A 46 -19.04 3.44 -1.33
CA THR A 46 -18.85 4.61 -2.19
C THR A 46 -17.65 5.44 -1.73
N LEU A 47 -17.55 5.72 -0.42
CA LEU A 47 -16.42 6.48 0.13
C LEU A 47 -15.08 5.76 -0.09
N SER A 48 -15.04 4.44 0.16
CA SER A 48 -13.85 3.63 -0.07
C SER A 48 -13.42 3.63 -1.53
N LEU A 49 -14.38 3.49 -2.44
CA LEU A 49 -14.11 3.50 -3.87
C LEU A 49 -13.61 4.87 -4.33
N LEU A 50 -14.20 5.96 -3.83
CA LEU A 50 -13.74 7.32 -4.10
C LEU A 50 -12.29 7.53 -3.66
N VAL A 51 -11.93 7.14 -2.43
CA VAL A 51 -10.54 7.27 -1.95
C VAL A 51 -9.58 6.42 -2.79
N GLY A 52 -9.95 5.17 -3.09
CA GLY A 52 -9.17 4.29 -3.96
C GLY A 52 -8.94 4.87 -5.36
N VAL A 53 -10.00 5.38 -6.00
CA VAL A 53 -9.94 6.00 -7.33
C VAL A 53 -9.08 7.26 -7.32
N ILE A 54 -9.23 8.14 -6.32
CA ILE A 54 -8.42 9.36 -6.19
C ILE A 54 -6.92 9.01 -6.11
N LEU A 55 -6.56 8.03 -5.28
CA LEU A 55 -5.17 7.59 -5.15
C LEU A 55 -4.65 6.91 -6.42
N LEU A 56 -5.47 6.08 -7.08
CA LEU A 56 -5.11 5.47 -8.37
C LEU A 56 -4.83 6.53 -9.44
N ILE A 57 -5.71 7.53 -9.57
CA ILE A 57 -5.51 8.66 -10.49
C ILE A 57 -4.23 9.41 -10.12
N GLY A 58 -3.98 9.68 -8.82
CA GLY A 58 -2.76 10.32 -8.34
C GLY A 58 -1.49 9.56 -8.75
N GLY A 59 -1.50 8.22 -8.62
CA GLY A 59 -0.43 7.34 -9.09
C GLY A 59 -0.23 7.39 -10.61
N ILE A 60 -1.31 7.33 -11.39
CA ILE A 60 -1.26 7.41 -12.86
C ILE A 60 -0.70 8.77 -13.32
N VAL A 61 -1.15 9.87 -12.71
CA VAL A 61 -0.66 11.23 -13.03
C VAL A 61 0.83 11.36 -12.72
N LEU A 62 1.31 10.77 -11.62
CA LEU A 62 2.74 10.69 -11.30
C LEU A 62 3.53 9.96 -12.40
N ILE A 63 3.03 8.81 -12.88
CA ILE A 63 3.66 8.06 -13.97
C ILE A 63 3.71 8.93 -15.23
N MET A 64 2.60 9.55 -15.62
CA MET A 64 2.54 10.40 -16.81
C MET A 64 3.52 11.58 -16.73
N LYS A 65 3.62 12.23 -15.57
CA LYS A 65 4.57 13.33 -15.36
C LYS A 65 6.02 12.84 -15.34
N SER A 66 6.29 11.64 -14.84
CA SER A 66 7.63 11.04 -14.85
C SER A 66 8.15 10.74 -16.26
N LYS A 67 7.25 10.48 -17.24
CA LYS A 67 7.63 10.24 -18.64
C LYS A 67 8.28 11.47 -19.30
N ARG A 68 8.10 12.67 -18.73
CA ARG A 68 8.75 13.91 -19.20
C ARG A 68 10.18 14.08 -18.67
N LEU A 69 10.64 13.24 -17.74
CA LEU A 69 11.99 13.28 -17.20
C LEU A 69 12.95 12.44 -18.05
N SER A 70 14.17 12.95 -18.26
CA SER A 70 15.18 12.36 -19.14
C SER A 70 15.56 10.92 -18.73
N ASN A 71 15.65 10.03 -19.72
CA ASN A 71 15.76 8.58 -19.57
C ASN A 71 17.20 8.06 -19.30
N LYS A 72 18.15 8.93 -18.94
CA LYS A 72 19.60 8.68 -19.00
C LYS A 72 20.17 7.54 -18.12
N MET A 73 19.37 6.81 -17.35
CA MET A 73 19.86 5.74 -16.46
C MET A 73 19.20 4.36 -16.65
N VAL A 74 18.28 4.17 -17.59
CA VAL A 74 17.57 2.88 -17.74
C VAL A 74 18.47 1.75 -18.29
N GLU A 75 19.58 2.07 -18.95
CA GLU A 75 20.42 1.05 -19.62
C GLU A 75 21.47 0.39 -18.70
N GLY A 76 21.82 0.97 -17.55
CA GLY A 76 22.92 0.48 -16.71
C GLY A 76 22.56 -0.51 -15.58
N ASP A 77 21.29 -0.62 -15.18
CA ASP A 77 20.89 -1.34 -13.94
C ASP A 77 19.98 -2.57 -14.20
N SER A 78 20.01 -3.11 -15.42
CA SER A 78 19.12 -4.18 -15.88
C SER A 78 19.27 -5.50 -15.10
N HIS A 79 20.50 -5.85 -14.71
CA HIS A 79 20.78 -7.07 -13.93
C HIS A 79 20.30 -6.97 -12.48
N GLY A 80 20.50 -5.82 -11.83
CA GLY A 80 20.01 -5.57 -10.47
C GLY A 80 18.48 -5.52 -10.40
N TRP A 81 17.85 -4.90 -11.38
CA TRP A 81 16.39 -4.83 -11.49
C TRP A 81 15.74 -6.20 -11.67
N LYS A 82 16.28 -7.06 -12.54
CA LYS A 82 15.74 -8.41 -12.78
C LYS A 82 15.81 -9.29 -11.53
N ARG A 83 16.91 -9.22 -10.78
CA ARG A 83 17.07 -9.95 -9.51
C ARG A 83 16.09 -9.45 -8.44
N ARG A 84 15.90 -8.14 -8.31
CA ARG A 84 14.90 -7.56 -7.38
C ARG A 84 13.48 -7.99 -7.74
N ASN A 85 13.12 -8.00 -9.02
CA ASN A 85 11.80 -8.42 -9.47
C ASN A 85 11.53 -9.92 -9.22
N MET A 86 12.54 -10.77 -9.39
CA MET A 86 12.44 -12.20 -9.06
C MET A 86 12.20 -12.42 -7.56
N TRP A 87 12.97 -11.74 -6.69
CA TRP A 87 12.75 -11.81 -5.24
C TRP A 87 11.39 -11.26 -4.82
N PHE A 88 10.94 -10.17 -5.44
CA PHE A 88 9.60 -9.64 -5.23
C PHE A 88 8.53 -10.69 -5.56
N GLY A 89 8.64 -11.37 -6.70
CA GLY A 89 7.72 -12.44 -7.08
C GLY A 89 7.74 -13.62 -6.12
N ILE A 90 8.90 -14.02 -5.60
CA ILE A 90 9.03 -15.10 -4.60
C ILE A 90 8.37 -14.69 -3.28
N ILE A 91 8.65 -13.49 -2.77
CA ILE A 91 8.06 -12.98 -1.53
C ILE A 91 6.54 -12.90 -1.65
N PHE A 92 6.05 -12.36 -2.77
CA PHE A 92 4.62 -12.23 -3.03
C PHE A 92 3.94 -13.60 -3.23
N GLY A 93 4.62 -14.54 -3.90
CA GLY A 93 4.16 -15.92 -4.03
C GLY A 93 4.06 -16.62 -2.66
N LEU A 94 5.06 -16.45 -1.80
CA LEU A 94 5.06 -16.99 -0.45
C LEU A 94 3.92 -16.40 0.40
N GLU A 95 3.69 -15.09 0.30
CA GLU A 95 2.54 -14.44 0.93
C GLU A 95 1.22 -15.07 0.48
N GLY A 96 1.02 -15.25 -0.83
CA GLY A 96 -0.16 -15.91 -1.37
C GLY A 96 -0.35 -17.34 -0.85
N VAL A 97 0.73 -18.11 -0.75
CA VAL A 97 0.70 -19.47 -0.17
C VAL A 97 0.33 -19.44 1.31
N LEU A 98 0.89 -18.51 2.08
CA LEU A 98 0.58 -18.36 3.51
C LEU A 98 -0.88 -17.94 3.73
N ILE A 99 -1.41 -17.02 2.92
CA ILE A 99 -2.83 -16.61 2.98
C ILE A 99 -3.75 -17.78 2.60
N ALA A 100 -3.40 -18.54 1.55
CA ALA A 100 -4.17 -19.72 1.15
C ALA A 100 -4.18 -20.81 2.23
N ALA A 101 -3.03 -21.07 2.84
CA ALA A 101 -2.91 -21.99 3.97
C ALA A 101 -3.74 -21.52 5.18
N ALA A 102 -3.63 -20.23 5.54
CA ALA A 102 -4.42 -19.64 6.62
C ALA A 102 -5.92 -19.75 6.34
N SER A 103 -6.35 -19.51 5.10
CA SER A 103 -7.74 -19.67 4.66
C SER A 103 -8.21 -21.12 4.84
N ALA A 104 -7.45 -22.10 4.33
CA ALA A 104 -7.78 -23.52 4.45
C ALA A 104 -7.89 -23.97 5.91
N ILE A 105 -6.96 -23.53 6.77
CA ILE A 105 -6.98 -23.83 8.20
C ILE A 105 -8.21 -23.20 8.87
N CYS A 106 -8.50 -21.91 8.63
CA CYS A 106 -9.65 -21.23 9.23
C CYS A 106 -10.99 -21.84 8.78
N VAL A 107 -11.10 -22.27 7.52
CA VAL A 107 -12.27 -23.01 7.00
C VAL A 107 -12.39 -24.37 7.69
N SER A 108 -11.31 -25.13 7.78
CA SER A 108 -11.32 -26.48 8.37
C SER A 108 -11.64 -26.49 9.87
N THR A 109 -11.26 -25.42 10.58
CA THR A 109 -11.49 -25.26 12.03
C THR A 109 -12.78 -24.50 12.35
N ASN A 110 -13.54 -24.09 11.32
CA ASN A 110 -14.78 -23.31 11.46
C ASN A 110 -14.61 -21.99 12.23
N HIS A 111 -13.39 -21.43 12.20
CA HIS A 111 -13.03 -20.17 12.85
C HIS A 111 -12.67 -19.09 11.81
N LEU A 112 -13.56 -18.88 10.83
CA LEU A 112 -13.38 -17.84 9.79
C LEU A 112 -13.18 -16.43 10.36
N ASP A 113 -13.65 -16.19 11.58
CA ASP A 113 -13.45 -14.92 12.27
C ASP A 113 -11.95 -14.57 12.45
N LEU A 114 -11.08 -15.58 12.64
CA LEU A 114 -9.63 -15.43 12.78
C LEU A 114 -8.91 -15.13 11.46
N PHE A 115 -9.56 -15.42 10.32
CA PHE A 115 -8.91 -15.31 9.01
C PHE A 115 -8.41 -13.89 8.72
N VAL A 116 -9.24 -12.88 9.00
CA VAL A 116 -8.90 -11.48 8.69
C VAL A 116 -7.74 -10.95 9.54
N PRO A 117 -7.71 -11.13 10.88
CA PRO A 117 -6.53 -10.80 11.68
C PRO A 117 -5.27 -11.57 11.26
N VAL A 118 -5.37 -12.88 11.01
CA VAL A 118 -4.21 -13.69 10.59
C VAL A 118 -3.68 -13.23 9.23
N MET A 119 -4.58 -12.95 8.29
CA MET A 119 -4.21 -12.36 7.00
C MET A 119 -3.49 -11.02 7.19
N ALA A 120 -3.97 -10.15 8.09
CA ALA A 120 -3.31 -8.87 8.36
C ALA A 120 -1.90 -9.04 8.95
N LEU A 121 -1.65 -10.08 9.76
CA LEU A 121 -0.31 -10.42 10.23
C LEU A 121 0.59 -10.89 9.09
N ILE A 122 0.09 -11.77 8.20
CA ILE A 122 0.85 -12.27 7.06
C ILE A 122 1.20 -11.12 6.11
N VAL A 123 0.23 -10.30 5.76
CA VAL A 123 0.40 -9.11 4.90
C VAL A 123 1.34 -8.11 5.59
N GLY A 124 1.12 -7.77 6.86
CA GLY A 124 2.02 -6.90 7.63
C GLY A 124 3.46 -7.42 7.66
N ALA A 125 3.64 -8.73 7.83
CA ALA A 125 4.94 -9.38 7.80
C ALA A 125 5.60 -9.31 6.41
N HIS A 126 4.83 -9.39 5.33
CA HIS A 126 5.30 -9.27 3.95
C HIS A 126 6.00 -7.92 3.69
N PHE A 127 5.56 -6.85 4.37
CA PHE A 127 6.15 -5.52 4.20
C PHE A 127 7.59 -5.42 4.72
N PHE A 128 8.05 -6.27 5.65
CA PHE A 128 9.43 -6.22 6.15
C PHE A 128 10.47 -6.65 5.10
N PRO A 129 10.33 -7.83 4.44
CA PRO A 129 11.16 -8.18 3.28
C PRO A 129 11.09 -7.13 2.17
N LEU A 130 9.90 -6.57 1.91
CA LEU A 130 9.71 -5.55 0.89
C LEU A 130 10.47 -4.26 1.22
N ALA A 131 10.42 -3.83 2.48
CA ALA A 131 11.14 -2.67 2.97
C ALA A 131 12.66 -2.85 2.86
N HIS A 132 13.16 -4.07 3.10
CA HIS A 132 14.57 -4.40 2.92
C HIS A 132 14.97 -4.42 1.42
N LEU A 133 14.13 -5.03 0.57
CA LEU A 133 14.39 -5.17 -0.86
C LEU A 133 14.37 -3.84 -1.61
N PHE A 134 13.46 -2.93 -1.25
CA PHE A 134 13.30 -1.62 -1.89
C PHE A 134 13.93 -0.46 -1.08
N GLN A 135 14.49 -0.72 0.10
CA GLN A 135 15.13 0.26 0.99
C GLN A 135 14.22 1.46 1.35
N VAL A 136 12.90 1.23 1.44
CA VAL A 136 11.92 2.29 1.75
C VAL A 136 11.47 2.18 3.20
N LYS A 137 11.96 3.09 4.06
CA LYS A 137 11.64 3.12 5.50
C LYS A 137 10.16 3.16 5.83
N ILE A 138 9.33 3.76 4.95
CA ILE A 138 7.90 3.88 5.20
C ILE A 138 7.20 2.51 5.26
N TYR A 139 7.71 1.52 4.53
CA TYR A 139 7.13 0.18 4.52
C TYR A 139 7.37 -0.58 5.83
N TYR A 140 8.47 -0.32 6.54
CA TYR A 140 8.67 -0.83 7.90
C TYR A 140 7.60 -0.31 8.86
N ILE A 141 7.23 0.96 8.74
CA ILE A 141 6.21 1.59 9.59
C ILE A 141 4.84 0.99 9.26
N SER A 142 4.46 0.95 7.98
CA SER A 142 3.17 0.40 7.56
C SER A 142 3.02 -1.07 7.96
N GLY A 143 4.05 -1.90 7.74
CA GLY A 143 4.05 -3.31 8.15
C GLY A 143 3.92 -3.49 9.66
N SER A 144 4.66 -2.69 10.44
CA SER A 144 4.57 -2.73 11.90
C SER A 144 3.19 -2.30 12.40
N LEU A 145 2.61 -1.25 11.81
CA LEU A 145 1.25 -0.79 12.16
C LEU A 145 0.19 -1.84 11.84
N LEU A 146 0.30 -2.54 10.71
CA LEU A 146 -0.61 -3.63 10.34
C LEU A 146 -0.50 -4.80 11.34
N CYS A 147 0.73 -5.20 11.69
CA CYS A 147 0.95 -6.25 12.68
C CYS A 147 0.42 -5.87 14.06
N LEU A 148 0.72 -4.64 14.52
CA LEU A 148 0.24 -4.13 15.80
C LEU A 148 -1.29 -4.03 15.84
N LEU A 149 -1.91 -3.53 14.77
CA LEU A 149 -3.37 -3.46 14.67
C LEU A 149 -3.98 -4.85 14.81
N SER A 150 -3.47 -5.85 14.08
CA SER A 150 -3.97 -7.21 14.17
C SER A 150 -3.77 -7.81 15.56
N ALA A 151 -2.58 -7.65 16.15
CA ALA A 151 -2.29 -8.14 17.50
C ALA A 151 -3.21 -7.49 18.56
N ILE A 152 -3.42 -6.17 18.49
CA ILE A 152 -4.31 -5.45 19.39
C ILE A 152 -5.75 -5.94 19.23
N THR A 153 -6.23 -6.11 18.00
CA THR A 153 -7.58 -6.64 17.75
C THR A 153 -7.75 -8.04 18.35
N LEU A 154 -6.78 -8.94 18.15
CA LEU A 154 -6.84 -10.30 18.68
C LEU A 154 -6.80 -10.34 20.21
N LEU A 155 -6.07 -9.43 20.85
CA LEU A 155 -5.87 -9.44 22.31
C LEU A 155 -6.93 -8.65 23.09
N THR A 156 -7.53 -7.62 22.49
CA THR A 156 -8.35 -6.66 23.26
C THR A 156 -9.80 -6.54 22.80
N LEU A 157 -10.12 -6.87 21.53
CA LEU A 157 -11.46 -6.66 21.00
C LEU A 157 -12.31 -7.94 21.07
N PRO A 158 -13.60 -7.83 21.41
CA PRO A 158 -14.53 -8.96 21.30
C PRO A 158 -14.70 -9.35 19.83
N VAL A 159 -14.93 -10.63 19.55
CA VAL A 159 -15.08 -11.14 18.17
C VAL A 159 -16.30 -10.51 17.48
N ARG A 160 -17.41 -10.42 18.21
CA ARG A 160 -18.71 -9.94 17.73
C ARG A 160 -19.35 -9.01 18.74
N VAL A 161 -20.01 -7.97 18.25
CA VAL A 161 -20.86 -7.07 19.05
C VAL A 161 -22.19 -6.91 18.35
N THR A 162 -23.28 -7.06 19.09
CA THR A 162 -24.62 -6.75 18.62
C THR A 162 -24.94 -5.29 18.90
N TRP A 163 -25.20 -4.52 17.86
CA TRP A 163 -25.65 -3.14 17.98
C TRP A 163 -26.97 -2.98 17.25
N GLU A 164 -28.04 -2.61 17.96
CA GLU A 164 -29.39 -2.35 17.42
C GLU A 164 -29.80 -3.33 16.29
N ASN A 165 -29.90 -4.62 16.63
CA ASN A 165 -30.22 -5.73 15.73
C ASN A 165 -29.20 -6.12 14.64
N HIS A 166 -28.04 -5.45 14.55
CA HIS A 166 -26.98 -5.83 13.62
C HIS A 166 -25.84 -6.55 14.34
N GLN A 167 -25.43 -7.70 13.79
CA GLN A 167 -24.27 -8.46 14.25
C GLN A 167 -23.03 -7.90 13.55
N ILE A 168 -22.15 -7.22 14.30
CA ILE A 168 -20.91 -6.68 13.76
C ILE A 168 -19.76 -7.61 14.13
N VAL A 169 -19.01 -8.07 13.13
CA VAL A 169 -17.75 -8.80 13.32
C VAL A 169 -16.65 -7.77 13.55
N VAL A 170 -16.46 -7.39 14.82
CA VAL A 170 -15.56 -6.31 15.23
C VAL A 170 -14.14 -6.56 14.75
N TRP A 171 -13.69 -7.81 14.73
CA TRP A 171 -12.36 -8.17 14.22
C TRP A 171 -12.17 -7.82 12.74
N TRP A 172 -13.18 -8.11 11.91
CA TRP A 172 -13.11 -7.83 10.47
C TRP A 172 -13.24 -6.34 10.20
N THR A 173 -14.14 -5.66 10.91
CA THR A 173 -14.35 -4.21 10.79
C THR A 173 -13.10 -3.44 11.21
N SER A 174 -12.56 -3.73 12.39
CA SER A 174 -11.39 -3.02 12.95
C SER A 174 -10.14 -3.23 12.09
N VAL A 175 -9.81 -4.48 11.77
CA VAL A 175 -8.63 -4.81 10.96
C VAL A 175 -8.84 -4.34 9.52
N GLY A 176 -10.03 -4.51 8.97
CA GLY A 176 -10.43 -4.04 7.64
C GLY A 176 -10.21 -2.54 7.44
N PHE A 177 -10.93 -1.73 8.20
CA PHE A 177 -10.83 -0.27 8.09
C PHE A 177 -9.50 0.27 8.58
N GLY A 178 -8.93 -0.29 9.65
CA GLY A 178 -7.62 0.15 10.14
C GLY A 178 -6.50 -0.11 9.13
N SER A 179 -6.49 -1.29 8.49
CA SER A 179 -5.53 -1.61 7.43
C SER A 179 -5.72 -0.72 6.20
N ALA A 180 -6.98 -0.49 5.79
CA ALA A 180 -7.29 0.43 4.70
C ALA A 180 -6.75 1.84 4.97
N LEU A 181 -6.97 2.35 6.18
CA LEU A 181 -6.52 3.68 6.58
C LEU A 181 -4.99 3.77 6.60
N ILE A 182 -4.30 2.78 7.16
CA ILE A 182 -2.82 2.73 7.16
C ILE A 182 -2.29 2.77 5.72
N LEU A 183 -2.85 1.95 4.82
CA LEU A 183 -2.42 1.87 3.43
C LEU A 183 -2.72 3.17 2.67
N TRP A 184 -3.92 3.74 2.82
CA TRP A 184 -4.25 5.02 2.18
C TRP A 184 -3.40 6.18 2.69
N VAL A 185 -3.17 6.30 4.00
CA VAL A 185 -2.29 7.32 4.58
C VAL A 185 -0.85 7.14 4.08
N THR A 186 -0.38 5.90 3.97
CA THR A 186 0.92 5.59 3.38
C THR A 186 0.96 6.01 1.90
N GLY A 187 -0.09 5.68 1.13
CA GLY A 187 -0.26 6.05 -0.27
C GLY A 187 -0.24 7.57 -0.48
N VAL A 188 -1.01 8.33 0.28
CA VAL A 188 -1.00 9.81 0.26
C VAL A 188 0.40 10.34 0.61
N SER A 189 1.04 9.81 1.65
CA SER A 189 2.37 10.26 2.07
C SER A 189 3.43 10.04 0.98
N VAL A 190 3.38 8.90 0.31
CA VAL A 190 4.27 8.56 -0.81
C VAL A 190 3.93 9.43 -2.03
N TRP A 191 2.65 9.65 -2.32
CA TRP A 191 2.17 10.52 -3.39
C TRP A 191 2.68 11.96 -3.23
N LEU A 192 2.54 12.54 -2.04
CA LEU A 192 3.03 13.89 -1.71
C LEU A 192 4.55 13.99 -1.86
N LYS A 193 5.31 12.96 -1.44
CA LYS A 193 6.76 12.90 -1.66
C LYS A 193 7.09 12.89 -3.16
N GLY A 194 6.35 12.12 -3.97
CA GLY A 194 6.48 12.10 -5.43
C GLY A 194 6.28 13.47 -6.07
N HIS A 195 5.22 14.19 -5.66
CA HIS A 195 4.96 15.55 -6.14
C HIS A 195 6.07 16.54 -5.77
N ARG A 196 6.57 16.48 -4.53
CA ARG A 196 7.69 17.34 -4.10
C ARG A 196 8.95 17.09 -4.91
N LEU A 197 9.24 15.84 -5.26
CA LEU A 197 10.38 15.47 -6.12
C LEU A 197 10.21 16.02 -7.53
N LEU A 198 9.01 15.89 -8.12
CA LEU A 198 8.70 16.45 -9.43
C LEU A 198 8.83 17.98 -9.46
N ASN A 199 8.31 18.68 -8.44
CA ASN A 199 8.40 20.14 -8.37
C ASN A 199 9.86 20.62 -8.23
N ARG A 200 10.69 19.93 -7.45
CA ARG A 200 12.13 20.23 -7.34
C ARG A 200 12.88 20.01 -8.65
N ALA A 201 12.52 18.97 -9.41
CA ALA A 201 13.08 18.72 -10.74
C ALA A 201 12.70 19.83 -11.73
N GLY A 202 11.44 20.28 -11.71
CA GLY A 202 10.94 21.34 -12.59
C GLY A 202 11.56 22.70 -12.33
N ASN A 203 11.73 23.09 -11.05
CA ASN A 203 12.34 24.38 -10.69
C ASN A 203 13.82 24.46 -11.09
N ARG A 204 14.61 23.38 -10.92
CA ARG A 204 16.02 23.35 -11.34
C ARG A 204 16.21 23.47 -12.84
N SER A 205 15.40 22.76 -13.64
CA SER A 205 15.45 22.88 -15.10
C SER A 205 15.20 24.32 -15.58
N LYS A 206 14.43 25.10 -14.83
CA LYS A 206 14.11 26.49 -15.17
C LYS A 206 15.25 27.44 -14.80
N GLU A 207 15.98 27.14 -13.73
CA GLU A 207 17.15 27.92 -13.25
C GLU A 207 18.39 27.68 -14.14
N ASP A 208 18.58 26.44 -14.61
CA ASP A 208 19.65 26.09 -15.55
C ASP A 208 19.46 26.77 -16.93
N ASP A 209 18.22 26.85 -17.44
CA ASP A 209 17.91 27.55 -18.72
C ASP A 209 18.09 29.07 -18.63
N VAL A 210 17.87 29.68 -17.45
CA VAL A 210 18.15 31.11 -17.23
C VAL A 210 19.65 31.37 -17.16
N THR A 211 20.42 30.49 -16.53
CA THR A 211 21.87 30.65 -16.38
C THR A 211 22.63 30.42 -17.69
N PHE A 212 22.12 29.58 -18.58
CA PHE A 212 22.73 29.33 -19.90
C PHE A 212 22.44 30.45 -20.93
N ARG A 213 21.47 31.34 -20.65
CA ARG A 213 21.10 32.46 -21.52
C ARG A 213 21.79 33.78 -21.13
N LEU A 214 22.62 33.79 -20.09
CA LEU A 214 23.45 34.92 -19.65
C LEU A 214 24.91 34.68 -20.03
#